data_AF-A0A955U1U7-F1
#
_entry.id   AF-A0A955U1U7-F1
#
_cell.length_a   1.000
_cell.length_b   1.000
_cell.length_c   1.000
_cell.angle_alpha   90.00
_cell.angle_beta   90.00
_cell.angle_gamma   90.00
#
_symmetry.space_group_name_H-M   'P 1'
#
loop_
_entity.id
_entity.type
_entity.pdbx_description
1 polymer ?
#
loop_
_entity_poly.entity_id
_entity_poly.type
_entity_poly.pdbx_seq_one_letter_code
_entity_poly.pdbx_strand_id
1 'polypeptide(L)'
;MSNHPVFSNGLKSSMILALVVAFTCVTNFEVKAQSVPDLEGTWRGWGGVELKKDTDLSYTGTYEDTYGEDEGRILLEFYNEVDGEYSGEWWEGDARIGKLTFHVSSDGNSIRGTWCALDSSRIKPGNPPCSKPSTFHWYR
;
A
#
# COMPACT_ATOMS: atom_id res chain seq x y z
N MET A 1 -46.43 64.25 -55.99
CA MET A 1 -47.15 62.96 -55.98
C MET A 1 -46.63 62.14 -54.81
N SER A 2 -47.57 61.63 -54.04
CA SER A 2 -47.47 60.97 -52.74
C SER A 2 -46.48 59.80 -52.69
N ASN A 3 -45.81 59.60 -51.56
CA ASN A 3 -46.22 58.56 -50.61
C ASN A 3 -45.37 58.55 -49.32
N HIS A 4 -46.08 58.16 -48.27
CA HIS A 4 -45.81 58.21 -46.84
C HIS A 4 -44.72 57.25 -46.34
N PRO A 5 -44.23 57.47 -45.10
CA PRO A 5 -43.16 56.70 -44.45
C PRO A 5 -43.69 55.36 -43.89
N VAL A 6 -42.78 54.39 -43.71
CA VAL A 6 -43.03 53.24 -42.83
C VAL A 6 -42.09 53.31 -41.65
N PHE A 7 -42.62 53.85 -40.55
CA PHE A 7 -42.06 53.72 -39.22
C PHE A 7 -42.35 52.33 -38.65
N SER A 8 -41.31 51.79 -38.01
CA SER A 8 -41.30 50.86 -36.87
C SER A 8 -42.65 50.47 -36.27
N ASN A 9 -42.92 49.16 -36.26
CA ASN A 9 -43.79 48.51 -35.27
C ASN A 9 -43.03 47.35 -34.61
N GLY A 10 -42.30 47.67 -33.54
CA GLY A 10 -41.72 46.68 -32.63
C GLY A 10 -42.81 45.96 -31.84
N LEU A 11 -42.90 44.65 -32.05
CA LEU A 11 -43.84 43.78 -31.34
C LEU A 11 -43.21 43.31 -30.02
N LYS A 12 -43.78 43.81 -28.91
CA LYS A 12 -44.19 43.10 -27.68
C LYS A 12 -43.13 42.27 -26.91
N SER A 13 -42.73 42.85 -25.79
CA SER A 13 -42.74 42.27 -24.42
C SER A 13 -42.80 40.75 -24.29
N SER A 14 -41.71 40.16 -23.78
CA SER A 14 -41.77 39.12 -22.74
C SER A 14 -40.42 39.05 -22.03
N MET A 15 -40.45 39.38 -20.73
CA MET A 15 -39.46 38.99 -19.76
C MET A 15 -39.17 37.49 -19.90
N ILE A 16 -37.91 37.12 -20.12
CA ILE A 16 -37.41 35.82 -19.68
C ILE A 16 -36.21 36.08 -18.78
N LEU A 17 -36.52 35.93 -17.50
CA LEU A 17 -35.64 35.74 -16.37
C LEU A 17 -34.63 34.62 -16.70
N ALA A 18 -33.36 34.96 -16.99
CA ALA A 18 -32.31 33.96 -17.16
C ALA A 18 -31.83 33.50 -15.77
N LEU A 19 -32.44 32.40 -15.33
CA LEU A 19 -32.11 31.62 -14.14
C LEU A 19 -30.84 30.77 -14.43
N VAL A 20 -29.79 31.00 -13.63
CA VAL A 20 -28.80 30.05 -13.08
C VAL A 20 -28.37 28.84 -13.93
N VAL A 21 -27.06 28.75 -14.24
CA VAL A 21 -26.23 27.59 -13.82
C VAL A 21 -24.79 28.10 -13.59
N ALA A 22 -24.41 28.27 -12.32
CA ALA A 22 -23.00 28.38 -11.95
C ALA A 22 -22.35 27.04 -12.30
N PHE A 23 -21.38 27.10 -13.21
CA PHE A 23 -20.59 25.94 -13.62
C PHE A 23 -19.97 25.31 -12.38
N THR A 24 -20.41 24.10 -12.06
CA THR A 24 -19.83 23.29 -11.00
C THR A 24 -18.35 23.11 -11.32
N CYS A 25 -17.48 23.68 -10.48
CA CYS A 25 -16.07 23.34 -10.47
C CYS A 25 -16.00 21.89 -9.96
N VAL A 26 -16.16 20.93 -10.86
CA VAL A 26 -15.86 19.53 -10.57
C VAL A 26 -14.35 19.43 -10.58
N THR A 27 -13.74 19.61 -9.41
CA THR A 27 -12.34 19.25 -9.24
C THR A 27 -12.26 17.75 -9.45
N ASN A 28 -11.62 17.33 -10.55
CA ASN A 28 -11.25 15.93 -10.75
C ASN A 28 -10.36 15.52 -9.57
N PHE A 29 -10.95 14.84 -8.59
CA PHE A 29 -10.21 14.22 -7.51
C PHE A 29 -9.62 12.94 -8.11
N GLU A 30 -8.44 13.09 -8.71
CA GLU A 30 -7.69 11.97 -9.25
C GLU A 30 -7.19 11.15 -8.06
N VAL A 31 -7.93 10.11 -7.70
CA VAL A 31 -7.49 9.12 -6.73
C VAL A 31 -6.29 8.42 -7.36
N LYS A 32 -5.08 8.88 -7.07
CA LYS A 32 -3.87 8.09 -7.33
C LYS A 32 -3.99 6.84 -6.49
N ALA A 33 -4.29 5.71 -7.14
CA ALA A 33 -4.03 4.40 -6.54
C ALA A 33 -2.55 4.39 -6.15
N GLN A 34 -2.28 4.38 -4.84
CA GLN A 34 -0.92 4.32 -4.32
C GLN A 34 -0.42 2.91 -4.59
N SER A 35 0.30 2.73 -5.70
CA SER A 35 0.95 1.45 -6.01
C SER A 35 1.88 1.10 -4.85
N VAL A 36 1.73 -0.11 -4.32
CA VAL A 36 2.64 -0.68 -3.33
C VAL A 36 4.10 -0.52 -3.83
N PRO A 37 5.02 0.06 -3.03
CA PRO A 37 6.41 0.17 -3.43
C PRO A 37 7.02 -1.22 -3.71
N ASP A 38 7.82 -1.33 -4.76
CA ASP A 38 8.53 -2.57 -5.08
C ASP A 38 9.56 -2.91 -3.99
N LEU A 39 9.42 -4.09 -3.40
CA LEU A 39 10.27 -4.55 -2.31
C LEU A 39 11.44 -5.43 -2.75
N GLU A 40 11.55 -5.74 -4.04
CA GLU A 40 12.63 -6.59 -4.55
C GLU A 40 14.01 -6.02 -4.22
N GLY A 41 14.95 -6.91 -3.89
CA GLY A 41 16.35 -6.60 -3.66
C GLY A 41 16.82 -6.87 -2.23
N THR A 42 17.95 -6.27 -1.90
CA THR A 42 18.64 -6.51 -0.63
C THR A 42 18.29 -5.46 0.41
N TRP A 43 18.06 -5.92 1.63
CA TRP A 43 17.69 -5.11 2.78
C TRP A 43 18.64 -5.39 3.95
N ARG A 44 18.94 -4.34 4.72
CA ARG A 44 19.72 -4.43 5.96
C ARG A 44 18.79 -4.69 7.12
N GLY A 45 19.09 -5.71 7.92
CA GLY A 45 18.29 -6.17 9.05
C GLY A 45 18.25 -7.70 9.03
N TRP A 46 18.10 -8.34 10.19
CA TRP A 46 18.12 -9.81 10.32
C TRP A 46 19.33 -10.46 9.60
N GLY A 47 20.52 -9.90 9.79
CA GLY A 47 21.75 -10.38 9.15
C GLY A 47 21.91 -9.99 7.68
N GLY A 48 20.83 -9.57 7.02
CA GLY A 48 20.74 -9.33 5.60
C GLY A 48 19.53 -10.08 5.07
N VAL A 49 18.64 -9.39 4.36
CA VAL A 49 17.44 -9.98 3.77
C VAL A 49 17.50 -9.79 2.26
N GLU A 50 17.27 -10.85 1.49
CA GLU A 50 17.12 -10.79 0.05
C GLU A 50 15.67 -11.13 -0.30
N LEU A 51 14.96 -10.18 -0.93
CA LEU A 51 13.60 -10.37 -1.39
C LEU A 51 13.57 -10.48 -2.91
N LYS A 52 12.83 -11.47 -3.40
CA LYS A 52 12.52 -11.68 -4.81
C LYS A 52 11.02 -11.50 -5.00
N LYS A 53 10.65 -10.78 -6.05
CA LYS A 53 9.24 -10.60 -6.39
C LYS A 53 8.70 -11.87 -7.05
N ASP A 54 7.63 -12.42 -6.49
CA ASP A 54 6.89 -13.54 -7.08
C ASP A 54 5.65 -13.06 -7.83
N THR A 55 4.91 -12.12 -7.24
CA THR A 55 3.78 -11.44 -7.87
C THR A 55 3.77 -9.96 -7.48
N ASP A 56 2.83 -9.16 -7.99
CA ASP A 56 2.67 -7.77 -7.55
C ASP A 56 2.37 -7.62 -6.05
N LEU A 57 1.86 -8.68 -5.42
CA LEU A 57 1.42 -8.71 -4.03
C LEU A 57 2.10 -9.82 -3.21
N SER A 58 3.21 -10.37 -3.69
CA SER A 58 3.91 -11.44 -2.98
C SER A 58 5.41 -11.45 -3.29
N TYR A 59 6.20 -11.68 -2.23
CA TYR A 59 7.65 -11.79 -2.29
C TYR A 59 8.11 -12.97 -1.45
N THR A 60 9.04 -13.75 -1.97
CA THR A 60 9.81 -14.72 -1.20
C THR A 60 11.21 -14.18 -0.95
N GLY A 61 11.86 -14.69 0.09
CA GLY A 61 13.20 -14.23 0.40
C GLY A 61 13.95 -15.11 1.39
N THR A 62 15.17 -14.70 1.66
CA THR A 62 16.06 -15.33 2.63
C THR A 62 16.57 -14.32 3.64
N TYR A 63 17.03 -14.82 4.80
CA TYR A 63 17.72 -14.02 5.80
C TYR A 63 18.86 -14.78 6.49
N GLU A 64 19.87 -14.05 6.97
CA GLU A 64 21.10 -14.66 7.49
C GLU A 64 21.17 -14.77 9.02
N ASP A 65 20.39 -13.98 9.77
CA ASP A 65 20.35 -14.03 11.25
C ASP A 65 19.50 -15.21 11.76
N THR A 66 20.04 -16.41 11.53
CA THR A 66 19.47 -17.71 11.92
C THR A 66 20.21 -18.31 13.12
N TYR A 67 19.70 -19.42 13.66
CA TYR A 67 20.42 -20.20 14.68
C TYR A 67 21.39 -21.22 14.07
N GLY A 68 21.53 -21.25 12.74
CA GLY A 68 22.40 -22.16 12.02
C GLY A 68 21.83 -23.57 11.85
N GLU A 69 20.53 -23.77 12.07
CA GLU A 69 19.86 -25.06 11.85
C GLU A 69 19.47 -25.26 10.38
N ASP A 70 19.14 -24.18 9.67
CA ASP A 70 18.81 -24.16 8.24
C ASP A 70 18.97 -22.74 7.64
N GLU A 71 18.72 -22.60 6.35
CA GLU A 71 18.54 -21.32 5.68
C GLU A 71 17.28 -20.60 6.17
N GLY A 72 17.43 -19.33 6.52
CA GLY A 72 16.32 -18.47 6.89
C GLY A 72 15.50 -18.11 5.66
N ARG A 73 14.19 -18.30 5.72
CA ARG A 73 13.25 -18.04 4.62
C ARG A 73 12.11 -17.14 5.04
N ILE A 74 11.63 -16.34 4.10
CA ILE A 74 10.57 -15.35 4.29
C ILE A 74 9.55 -15.47 3.15
N LEU A 75 8.28 -15.29 3.50
CA LEU A 75 7.18 -15.03 2.59
C LEU A 75 6.48 -13.74 3.04
N LEU A 76 6.33 -12.77 2.14
CA LEU A 76 5.58 -11.53 2.37
C LEU A 76 4.39 -11.48 1.43
N GLU A 77 3.21 -11.17 1.97
CA GLU A 77 1.96 -11.09 1.20
C GLU A 77 1.18 -9.81 1.54
N PHE A 78 0.62 -9.21 0.50
CA PHE A 78 -0.13 -7.97 0.59
C PHE A 78 -1.63 -8.27 0.61
N TYR A 79 -2.25 -8.14 1.78
CA TYR A 79 -3.66 -8.48 1.99
C TYR A 79 -4.62 -7.34 1.63
N ASN A 80 -4.23 -6.08 1.91
CA ASN A 80 -5.04 -4.90 1.59
C ASN A 80 -4.15 -3.71 1.24
N GLU A 81 -4.19 -3.27 -0.02
CA GLU A 81 -3.50 -2.06 -0.48
C GLU A 81 -4.00 -0.79 0.24
N VAL A 82 -5.27 -0.80 0.70
CA VAL A 82 -5.95 0.37 1.28
C VAL A 82 -5.54 0.62 2.73
N ASP A 83 -5.36 -0.44 3.51
CA ASP A 83 -5.06 -0.34 4.94
C ASP A 83 -3.55 -0.36 5.25
N GLY A 84 -2.71 -0.70 4.26
CA GLY A 84 -1.25 -0.67 4.39
C GLY A 84 -0.70 -1.64 5.46
N GLU A 85 -1.52 -2.61 5.88
CA GLU A 85 -1.17 -3.64 6.84
C GLU A 85 -0.85 -4.93 6.09
N TYR A 86 0.43 -5.29 6.15
CA TYR A 86 0.97 -6.43 5.42
C TYR A 86 1.29 -7.56 6.39
N SER A 87 1.19 -8.79 5.92
CA SER A 87 1.54 -9.94 6.74
C SER A 87 2.45 -10.89 5.98
N GLY A 88 3.16 -11.72 6.75
CA GLY A 88 4.05 -12.69 6.18
C GLY A 88 4.40 -13.76 7.17
N GLU A 89 5.19 -14.70 6.67
CA GLU A 89 5.71 -15.82 7.42
C GLU A 89 7.22 -15.84 7.30
N TRP A 90 7.88 -16.35 8.33
CA TRP A 90 9.31 -16.60 8.31
C TRP A 90 9.59 -17.95 8.94
N TRP A 91 10.64 -18.61 8.47
CA TRP A 91 11.04 -19.91 9.02
C TRP A 91 12.53 -20.16 8.87
N GLU A 92 13.01 -21.17 9.60
CA GLU A 92 14.37 -21.74 9.56
C GLU A 92 14.17 -23.25 9.66
N GLY A 93 14.00 -23.90 8.51
CA GLY A 93 13.56 -25.29 8.43
C GLY A 93 12.33 -25.56 9.31
N ASP A 94 12.38 -26.65 10.08
CA ASP A 94 11.38 -26.99 11.11
C ASP A 94 11.78 -26.51 12.52
N ALA A 95 12.91 -25.79 12.64
CA ALA A 95 13.43 -25.34 13.93
C ALA A 95 12.66 -24.13 14.44
N ARG A 96 12.37 -23.19 13.53
CA ARG A 96 11.65 -21.96 13.81
C ARG A 96 10.65 -21.70 12.70
N ILE A 97 9.46 -21.29 13.09
CA ILE A 97 8.43 -20.82 12.19
C ILE A 97 7.67 -19.72 12.89
N GLY A 98 7.28 -18.70 12.15
CA GLY A 98 6.73 -17.50 12.71
C GLY A 98 5.94 -16.67 11.73
N LYS A 99 5.36 -15.62 12.28
CA LYS A 99 4.61 -14.60 11.54
C LYS A 99 5.30 -13.27 11.66
N LEU A 100 5.09 -12.43 10.67
CA LEU A 100 5.45 -11.03 10.69
C LEU A 100 4.27 -10.18 10.22
N THR A 101 4.16 -8.99 10.78
CA THR A 101 3.34 -7.91 10.24
C THR A 101 4.26 -6.76 9.90
N PHE A 102 4.01 -6.07 8.80
CA PHE A 102 4.90 -5.00 8.35
C PHE A 102 4.17 -3.84 7.72
N HIS A 103 4.89 -2.74 7.63
CA HIS A 103 4.53 -1.51 6.97
C HIS A 103 5.73 -1.02 6.16
N VAL A 104 5.47 -0.52 4.97
CA VAL A 104 6.47 -0.02 4.03
C VAL A 104 6.38 1.50 4.01
N SER A 105 7.51 2.20 4.13
CA SER A 105 7.52 3.65 3.99
C SER A 105 7.09 4.09 2.59
N SER A 106 6.54 5.30 2.48
CA SER A 106 6.06 5.86 1.21
C SER A 106 7.14 5.98 0.13
N ASP A 107 8.42 6.03 0.50
CA ASP A 107 9.56 6.05 -0.41
C ASP A 107 10.07 4.64 -0.80
N GLY A 108 9.52 3.59 -0.20
CA GLY A 108 9.93 2.20 -0.46
C GLY A 108 11.33 1.84 0.03
N ASN A 109 11.94 2.62 0.94
CA ASN A 109 13.31 2.39 1.42
C ASN A 109 13.40 1.87 2.86
N SER A 110 12.25 1.73 3.55
CA SER A 110 12.21 1.13 4.88
C SER A 110 10.99 0.25 5.07
N ILE A 111 11.20 -0.87 5.77
CA ILE A 111 10.14 -1.78 6.21
C ILE A 111 10.22 -1.86 7.73
N ARG A 112 9.11 -1.60 8.42
CA ARG A 112 9.00 -1.71 9.87
C ARG A 112 7.87 -2.61 10.23
N GLY A 113 8.01 -3.35 11.32
CA GLY A 113 7.00 -4.32 11.65
C GLY A 113 7.20 -4.98 12.99
N THR A 114 6.37 -5.99 13.20
CA THR A 114 6.51 -6.90 14.32
C THR A 114 6.69 -8.32 13.80
N TRP A 115 7.38 -9.14 14.57
CA TRP A 115 7.57 -10.55 14.26
C TRP A 115 7.43 -11.36 15.54
N CYS A 116 6.98 -12.60 15.36
CA CYS A 116 6.91 -13.58 16.41
C CYS A 116 7.14 -14.97 15.85
N ALA A 117 7.52 -15.91 16.70
CA ALA A 117 7.43 -17.33 16.35
C ALA A 117 6.18 -17.97 16.94
N LEU A 118 5.66 -18.93 16.18
CA LEU A 118 4.48 -19.71 16.52
C LEU A 118 4.81 -20.72 17.62
N ASP A 119 3.78 -21.18 18.33
CA ASP A 119 3.92 -22.23 19.34
C ASP A 119 4.41 -23.57 18.75
N SER A 120 4.25 -23.76 17.43
CA SER A 120 4.78 -24.91 16.69
C SER A 120 6.30 -24.85 16.46
N SER A 121 6.94 -23.71 16.73
CA SER A 121 8.41 -23.59 16.68
C SER A 121 9.05 -24.52 17.71
N ARG A 122 10.05 -25.31 17.27
CA ARG A 122 10.80 -26.22 18.15
C ARG A 122 11.60 -25.47 19.21
N ILE A 123 12.12 -24.29 18.87
CA ILE A 123 12.76 -23.40 19.84
C ILE A 123 11.68 -22.79 20.75
N LYS A 124 11.84 -22.93 22.08
CA LYS A 124 10.90 -22.57 23.17
C LYS A 124 10.19 -21.23 22.97
N PRO A 125 8.90 -21.15 23.41
CA PRO A 125 7.81 -20.70 22.53
C PRO A 125 8.32 -19.56 21.66
N GLY A 126 8.54 -19.87 20.38
CA GLY A 126 9.66 -19.33 19.62
C GLY A 126 9.93 -17.87 19.93
N ASN A 127 11.15 -17.59 20.39
CA ASN A 127 11.54 -16.28 20.88
C ASN A 127 11.51 -15.25 19.73
N PRO A 128 10.59 -14.25 19.73
CA PRO A 128 9.55 -13.90 20.71
C PRO A 128 8.15 -14.48 20.40
N PRO A 129 7.32 -14.80 21.41
CA PRO A 129 6.00 -15.40 21.19
C PRO A 129 5.00 -14.42 20.58
N CYS A 130 4.00 -14.91 19.85
CA CYS A 130 3.02 -14.03 19.18
C CYS A 130 2.09 -13.25 20.12
N SER A 131 2.00 -13.63 21.40
CA SER A 131 1.33 -12.82 22.43
C SER A 131 2.13 -11.57 22.85
N LYS A 132 3.43 -11.54 22.54
CA LYS A 132 4.33 -10.42 22.81
C LYS A 132 5.40 -10.35 21.71
N PRO A 133 5.01 -9.91 20.49
CA PRO A 133 5.92 -9.90 19.35
C PRO A 133 7.07 -8.89 19.57
N SER A 134 8.20 -9.13 18.92
CA SER A 134 9.30 -8.14 18.87
C SER A 134 9.15 -7.28 17.62
N THR A 135 9.81 -6.13 17.61
CA THR A 135 9.84 -5.24 16.45
C THR A 135 11.03 -5.54 15.56
N PHE A 136 10.92 -5.16 14.29
CA PHE A 136 12.04 -5.14 13.37
C PHE A 136 11.99 -3.89 12.50
N HIS A 137 13.14 -3.58 11.91
CA HIS A 137 13.30 -2.50 10.95
C HIS A 137 14.33 -2.94 9.92
N TRP A 138 13.90 -2.97 8.66
CA TRP A 138 14.76 -3.18 7.51
C TRP A 138 14.88 -1.90 6.70
N TYR A 139 16.03 -1.69 6.08
CA TYR A 139 16.28 -0.50 5.26
C TYR A 139 17.28 -0.80 4.13
N ARG A 140 17.22 0.01 3.07
CA ARG A 140 18.14 -0.06 1.92
C ARG A 140 18.66 1.31 1.53
#